data_AF-A0A5C8VQH6-F1
#
_entry.id   AF-A0A5C8VQH6-F1
#
_cell.length_a   1.000
_cell.length_b   1.000
_cell.length_c   1.000
_cell.angle_alpha   90.00
_cell.angle_beta   90.00
_cell.angle_gamma   90.00
#
_symmetry.space_group_name_H-M   'P 1'
#
loop_
_entity.id
_entity.type
_entity.pdbx_description
1 polymer ?
#
loop_
_entity_poly.entity_id
_entity_poly.type
_entity_poly.pdbx_seq_one_letter_code
_entity_poly.pdbx_strand_id
1 'polypeptide(L)'
;MQTYTLAIADGVLFACLPDEADISAAITEAAATNYGFGLSLDIVRGATLTNAKAPEDEVVWQEGSDSELLDEQGRRYRYAVRRHS
;
A
#
# COMPACT_ATOMS: atom_id res chain seq x y z
N MET A 1 0.16 -16.60 5.27
CA MET A 1 -0.67 -15.38 5.15
C MET A 1 0.09 -14.46 4.23
N GLN A 2 -0.47 -14.05 3.10
CA GLN A 2 0.21 -13.19 2.13
C GLN A 2 0.25 -11.77 2.69
N THR A 3 1.43 -11.15 2.64
CA THR A 3 1.66 -9.78 3.07
C THR A 3 2.05 -8.89 1.88
N TYR A 4 1.86 -7.60 2.06
CA TYR A 4 1.92 -6.61 0.99
C TYR A 4 2.90 -5.51 1.35
N THR A 5 3.57 -5.01 0.32
CA THR A 5 4.37 -3.80 0.37
C THR A 5 3.55 -2.65 -0.22
N LEU A 6 3.44 -1.57 0.53
CA LEU A 6 2.80 -0.33 0.12
C LEU A 6 3.85 0.75 -0.12
N ALA A 7 3.65 1.55 -1.16
CA ALA A 7 4.41 2.77 -1.41
C ALA A 7 3.48 3.97 -1.29
N ILE A 8 3.80 4.86 -0.35
CA ILE A 8 2.96 6.01 0.02
C ILE A 8 3.80 7.28 -0.06
N ALA A 9 3.24 8.36 -0.61
CA ALA A 9 3.83 9.69 -0.50
C ALA A 9 2.73 10.73 -0.35
N ASP A 10 2.93 11.70 0.56
CA ASP A 10 2.00 12.82 0.81
C ASP A 10 0.54 12.40 1.01
N GLY A 11 0.32 11.24 1.65
CA GLY A 11 -1.03 10.70 1.87
C GLY A 11 -1.70 10.16 0.61
N VAL A 12 -0.93 9.77 -0.42
CA VAL A 12 -1.36 9.08 -1.64
C VAL A 12 -0.72 7.70 -1.73
N LEU A 13 -1.53 6.68 -2.04
CA LEU A 13 -1.06 5.32 -2.28
C LEU A 13 -0.63 5.18 -3.75
N PHE A 14 0.66 4.96 -3.99
CA PHE A 14 1.23 4.79 -5.33
C PHE A 14 1.21 3.34 -5.79
N ALA A 15 1.48 2.43 -4.88
CA ALA A 15 1.51 1.00 -5.18
C ALA A 15 1.16 0.18 -3.95
N CYS A 16 0.47 -0.93 -4.18
CA CYS A 16 0.18 -1.97 -3.21
C CYS A 16 0.37 -3.32 -3.92
N LEU A 17 1.42 -4.04 -3.56
CA LEU A 17 1.79 -5.30 -4.21
C LEU A 17 2.17 -6.35 -3.17
N PRO A 18 2.10 -7.65 -3.49
CA PRO A 18 2.66 -8.70 -2.65
C PRO A 18 4.12 -8.40 -2.29
N ASP A 19 4.56 -8.77 -1.09
CA ASP A 19 5.94 -8.52 -0.62
C ASP A 19 7.03 -9.14 -1.52
N GLU A 20 6.67 -10.17 -2.29
CA GLU A 20 7.54 -10.86 -3.24
C GLU A 20 7.69 -10.12 -4.59
N ALA A 21 6.84 -9.13 -4.86
CA ALA A 21 6.83 -8.37 -6.10
C ALA A 21 7.86 -7.21 -6.09
N ASP A 22 8.27 -6.78 -7.28
CA ASP A 22 9.17 -5.64 -7.45
C ASP A 22 8.43 -4.30 -7.31
N ILE A 23 8.39 -3.79 -6.07
CA ILE A 23 7.78 -2.49 -5.77
C ILE A 23 8.51 -1.32 -6.44
N SER A 24 9.83 -1.44 -6.67
CA SER A 24 10.64 -0.35 -7.25
C SER A 24 10.29 -0.11 -8.72
N ALA A 25 10.06 -1.18 -9.47
CA ALA A 25 9.55 -1.09 -10.84
C ALA A 25 8.17 -0.40 -10.89
N ALA A 26 7.24 -0.83 -10.02
CA ALA A 26 5.89 -0.25 -9.95
C ALA A 26 5.87 1.23 -9.54
N ILE A 27 6.72 1.61 -8.58
CA ILE A 27 6.93 3.01 -8.18
C ILE A 27 7.44 3.83 -9.37
N THR A 28 8.42 3.31 -10.12
CA THR A 28 9.01 4.04 -11.24
C THR A 28 7.98 4.33 -12.32
N GLU A 29 7.14 3.34 -12.64
CA GLU A 29 6.03 3.50 -13.58
C GLU A 29 4.98 4.50 -13.08
N ALA A 30 4.56 4.38 -11.82
CA ALA A 30 3.56 5.26 -11.21
C ALA A 30 4.06 6.71 -11.09
N ALA A 31 5.31 6.92 -10.67
CA ALA A 31 5.93 8.25 -10.58
C ALA A 31 6.07 8.86 -11.98
N ALA A 32 6.57 8.12 -12.97
CA ALA A 32 6.65 8.60 -14.35
C ALA A 32 5.30 9.09 -14.91
N THR A 33 4.20 8.49 -14.44
CA THR A 33 2.84 8.82 -14.89
C THR A 33 2.21 9.98 -14.08
N ASN A 34 2.42 10.01 -12.77
CA ASN A 34 1.66 10.88 -11.87
C ASN A 34 2.45 12.07 -11.30
N TYR A 35 3.77 11.97 -11.16
CA TYR A 35 4.57 12.99 -10.46
C TYR A 35 6.01 13.09 -10.99
N GLY A 36 6.43 14.30 -11.35
CA GLY A 36 7.82 14.57 -11.73
C GLY A 36 8.84 14.14 -10.65
N PHE A 37 10.08 13.96 -11.07
CA PHE A 37 11.21 13.49 -10.25
C PHE A 37 11.31 14.22 -8.90
N GLY A 38 11.34 13.49 -7.77
CA GLY A 38 11.64 14.06 -6.44
C GLY A 38 10.72 13.70 -5.27
N LEU A 39 9.76 12.78 -5.43
CA LEU A 39 8.90 12.35 -4.32
C LEU A 39 9.67 11.55 -3.25
N SER A 40 9.43 11.88 -1.98
CA SER A 40 9.87 11.04 -0.85
C SER A 40 8.81 9.98 -0.60
N LEU A 41 9.13 8.72 -0.92
CA LEU A 41 8.21 7.59 -0.76
C LEU A 41 8.51 6.85 0.54
N ASP A 42 7.46 6.66 1.34
CA ASP A 42 7.46 5.75 2.48
C ASP A 42 7.09 4.35 2.00
N ILE A 43 8.03 3.41 2.18
CA ILE A 43 7.84 2.01 1.81
C ILE A 43 7.50 1.18 3.05
N VAL A 44 6.27 0.69 3.11
CA VAL A 44 5.78 -0.11 4.23
C VAL A 44 5.61 -1.56 3.80
N ARG A 45 6.51 -2.43 4.28
CA ARG A 45 6.50 -3.87 4.02
C ARG A 45 5.73 -4.65 5.10
N GLY A 46 5.26 -5.85 4.76
CA GLY A 46 4.66 -6.77 5.73
C GLY A 46 3.23 -6.41 6.13
N ALA A 47 2.52 -5.61 5.33
CA ALA A 47 1.15 -5.21 5.64
C ALA A 47 0.17 -6.33 5.29
N THR A 48 -0.91 -6.44 6.07
CA THR A 48 -2.04 -7.31 5.79
C THR A 48 -3.20 -6.47 5.29
N LEU A 49 -3.79 -6.85 4.15
CA LEU A 49 -5.01 -6.20 3.65
C LEU A 49 -6.24 -6.80 4.34
N THR A 50 -7.13 -5.94 4.85
CA THR A 50 -8.31 -6.37 5.61
C THR A 50 -9.46 -5.38 5.47
N ASN A 51 -10.68 -5.90 5.61
CA ASN A 51 -11.90 -5.08 5.71
C ASN A 51 -12.32 -4.80 7.15
N ALA A 52 -11.67 -5.43 8.13
CA ALA A 52 -11.90 -5.26 9.55
C ALA A 52 -10.57 -5.07 10.27
N LYS A 53 -10.45 -3.96 11.02
CA LYS A 53 -9.30 -3.69 11.90
C LYS A 53 -9.58 -4.25 13.29
N ALA A 54 -8.59 -4.92 13.87
CA ALA A 54 -8.57 -5.28 15.29
C ALA A 54 -8.06 -4.10 16.14
N PRO A 55 -8.31 -4.06 17.46
CA PRO A 55 -7.77 -3.03 18.35
C PRO A 55 -6.23 -2.96 18.37
N GLU A 56 -5.57 -4.10 18.20
CA GLU A 56 -4.11 -4.26 18.16
C GLU A 56 -3.48 -4.02 16.78
N ASP A 57 -4.30 -3.86 15.74
CA ASP A 57 -3.82 -3.60 14.38
C ASP A 57 -3.28 -2.17 14.29
N GLU A 58 -2.02 -2.01 13.85
CA GLU A 58 -1.47 -0.73 13.43
C GLU A 58 -1.93 -0.42 12.01
N VAL A 59 -2.76 0.61 11.82
CA VAL A 59 -3.26 0.97 10.47
C VAL A 59 -2.17 1.74 9.72
N VAL A 60 -1.64 1.11 8.67
CA VAL A 60 -0.67 1.69 7.75
C VAL A 60 -1.35 2.52 6.67
N TRP A 61 -2.49 2.04 6.20
CA TRP A 61 -3.28 2.73 5.19
C TRP A 61 -4.77 2.46 5.38
N GLN A 62 -5.59 3.46 5.08
CA GLN A 62 -7.04 3.34 5.04
C GLN A 62 -7.55 3.87 3.71
N GLU A 63 -8.40 3.08 3.06
CA GLU A 63 -9.13 3.50 1.86
C GLU A 63 -9.86 4.83 2.10
N GLY A 64 -9.71 5.76 1.17
CA GLY A 64 -10.35 7.08 1.18
C GLY A 64 -11.11 7.36 -0.12
N SER A 65 -11.66 8.58 -0.22
CA SER A 65 -12.36 9.06 -1.43
C SER A 65 -11.49 9.02 -2.69
N ASP A 66 -10.19 9.19 -2.52
CA ASP A 66 -9.26 9.47 -3.63
C ASP A 66 -8.27 8.34 -3.88
N SER A 67 -8.34 7.22 -3.15
CA SER A 67 -7.43 6.10 -3.31
C SER A 67 -8.05 4.78 -2.86
N GLU A 68 -8.24 3.89 -3.82
CA GLU A 68 -8.63 2.50 -3.57
C GLU A 68 -7.42 1.68 -3.13
N LEU A 69 -7.64 0.77 -2.17
CA LEU A 69 -6.63 -0.21 -1.76
C LEU A 69 -7.01 -1.56 -2.37
N LEU A 70 -6.28 -1.95 -3.41
CA LEU A 70 -6.52 -3.18 -4.18
C LEU A 70 -5.37 -4.17 -3.95
N ASP A 71 -5.69 -5.46 -3.99
CA ASP A 71 -4.68 -6.53 -4.15
C ASP A 71 -4.31 -6.75 -5.62
N GLU A 72 -3.38 -7.67 -5.90
CA GLU A 72 -2.96 -7.99 -7.27
C GLU A 72 -4.07 -8.60 -8.15
N GLN A 73 -5.17 -9.04 -7.54
CA GLN A 73 -6.34 -9.61 -8.21
C GLN A 73 -7.44 -8.55 -8.43
N GLY A 74 -7.21 -7.29 -8.02
CA GLY A 74 -8.17 -6.20 -8.12
C GLY A 74 -9.27 -6.22 -7.05
N ARG A 75 -9.12 -7.03 -6.00
CA ARG A 75 -10.07 -7.04 -4.87
C ARG A 75 -9.77 -5.85 -3.95
N ARG A 76 -10.83 -5.15 -3.56
CA ARG A 76 -10.78 -3.98 -2.69
C ARG A 76 -10.78 -4.31 -1.20
N TYR A 77 -9.99 -3.56 -0.45
CA TYR A 77 -9.83 -3.65 0.99
C TYR A 77 -9.94 -2.27 1.64
N ARG A 78 -10.50 -2.20 2.84
CA ARG A 78 -10.62 -0.93 3.57
C ARG A 78 -9.35 -0.49 4.30
N TYR A 79 -8.53 -1.45 4.73
CA TYR A 79 -7.36 -1.19 5.56
C TYR A 79 -6.16 -2.03 5.12
N ALA A 80 -4.97 -1.43 5.19
CA ALA A 80 -3.71 -2.16 5.28
C ALA A 80 -3.18 -2.00 6.70
N VAL A 81 -2.91 -3.11 7.37
CA VAL A 81 -2.51 -3.12 8.79
C VAL A 81 -1.22 -3.86 9.01
N ARG A 82 -0.44 -3.45 10.01
CA ARG A 82 0.65 -4.24 10.59
C ARG A 82 0.16 -4.93 11.84
N ARG A 83 0.44 -6.23 11.91
CA ARG A 83 0.19 -7.07 13.07
C ARG A 83 1.51 -7.42 13.70
N HIS A 84 1.78 -6.84 14.87
CA HIS A 84 2.90 -7.26 15.71
C HIS A 84 2.53 -8.64 16.26
N SER A 85 3.25 -9.68 15.80
CA SER A 85 3.05 -11.06 16.27
C SER A 85 3.76 -11.27 17.60
#